data_AF-A0A1V4SML2-F1
#
_entry.id   AF-A0A1V4SML2-F1
#
_cell.length_a   1.000
_cell.length_b   1.000
_cell.length_c   1.000
_cell.angle_alpha   90.00
_cell.angle_beta   90.00
_cell.angle_gamma   90.00
#
_symmetry.space_group_name_H-M   'P 1'
#
loop_
_entity.id
_entity.type
_entity.pdbx_description
1 polymer ?
#
loop_
_entity_poly.entity_id
_entity_poly.type
_entity_poly.pdbx_seq_one_letter_code
_entity_poly.pdbx_strand_id
1 'polypeptide(L)'
;MSINHAILGMLSYRELTGYDLKKIIQDSSFMHWSGNNNQIYKSLTELLAKGMVTNVVRHQESAPTKKVYMITDRGLAALKEWVLSEAEPMEIKKPFLVQLACSRQLNTGEMNIMLDGYENQVKMQLLMAQKGKQDITAGGNALEAAIWSLINDNIRRTFENELGWLQDLRKAIAHIPNENDVKADKAGENTAAETSHGEKGHKSMKYTVNSYKEIRYVHFNEPETKLETERNILDVIGALVENDIQFALFDSEVLSRDFLELKKGLAGALLQKFAMYRIKSAIVVKGIDGLDSKFMASISESAKHNIVKVFTDTADAEKWFLSRKQNEGL
;
A
#
# COMPACT_ATOMS: atom_id res chain seq x y z
N MET A 1 -17.69 -13.40 -3.74
CA MET A 1 -17.36 -13.22 -5.18
C MET A 1 -16.16 -14.07 -5.58
N SER A 2 -16.18 -14.69 -6.77
CA SER A 2 -15.02 -15.44 -7.30
C SER A 2 -14.18 -14.59 -8.26
N ILE A 3 -12.86 -14.64 -8.10
CA ILE A 3 -11.87 -14.06 -9.03
C ILE A 3 -12.07 -14.54 -10.48
N ASN A 4 -12.73 -15.69 -10.70
CA ASN A 4 -13.07 -16.21 -12.02
C ASN A 4 -13.94 -15.21 -12.82
N HIS A 5 -14.95 -14.58 -12.21
CA HIS A 5 -15.81 -13.61 -12.91
C HIS A 5 -15.07 -12.31 -13.20
N ALA A 6 -14.18 -11.87 -12.30
CA ALA A 6 -13.31 -10.72 -12.56
C ALA A 6 -12.38 -10.96 -13.75
N ILE A 7 -11.81 -12.18 -13.87
CA ILE A 7 -10.99 -12.56 -15.02
C ILE A 7 -11.81 -12.57 -16.31
N LEU A 8 -13.01 -13.14 -16.29
CA LEU A 8 -13.91 -13.12 -17.46
C LEU A 8 -14.25 -11.68 -17.87
N GLY A 9 -14.59 -10.81 -16.91
CA GLY A 9 -14.88 -9.40 -17.17
C GLY A 9 -13.69 -8.63 -17.75
N MET A 10 -12.46 -8.92 -17.33
CA MET A 10 -11.28 -8.30 -17.96
C MET A 10 -11.04 -8.82 -19.38
N LEU A 11 -11.22 -10.12 -19.59
CA LEU A 11 -11.04 -10.77 -20.90
C LEU A 11 -12.15 -10.43 -21.90
N SER A 12 -13.31 -9.92 -21.45
CA SER A 12 -14.36 -9.42 -22.35
C SER A 12 -14.01 -8.09 -23.00
N TYR A 13 -13.08 -7.31 -22.44
CA TYR A 13 -12.60 -6.07 -23.05
C TYR A 13 -11.53 -6.32 -24.10
N ARG A 14 -10.59 -7.23 -23.84
CA ARG A 14 -9.50 -7.58 -24.76
C ARG A 14 -8.80 -8.87 -24.35
N GLU A 15 -8.02 -9.42 -25.28
CA GLU A 15 -7.04 -10.48 -24.99
C GLU A 15 -5.98 -9.99 -24.00
N LEU A 16 -5.68 -10.79 -22.97
CA LEU A 16 -4.72 -10.43 -21.92
C LEU A 16 -3.80 -11.60 -21.59
N THR A 17 -2.57 -11.31 -21.20
CA THR A 17 -1.70 -12.32 -20.58
C THR A 17 -2.02 -12.47 -19.09
N GLY A 18 -1.57 -13.57 -18.48
CA GLY A 18 -1.64 -13.72 -17.02
C GLY A 18 -0.92 -12.60 -16.26
N TYR A 19 0.13 -12.02 -16.86
CA TYR A 19 0.83 -10.88 -16.29
C TYR A 19 -0.01 -9.60 -16.35
N ASP A 20 -0.72 -9.35 -17.46
CA ASP A 20 -1.56 -8.16 -17.60
C ASP A 20 -2.75 -8.23 -16.63
N LEU A 21 -3.39 -9.41 -16.51
CA LEU A 21 -4.46 -9.65 -15.53
C LEU A 21 -3.97 -9.36 -14.09
N LYS A 22 -2.76 -9.81 -13.76
CA LYS A 22 -2.15 -9.52 -12.47
C LYS A 22 -1.97 -8.02 -12.26
N LYS A 23 -1.34 -7.34 -13.22
CA LYS A 23 -1.08 -5.92 -13.13
C LYS A 23 -2.38 -5.15 -12.93
N ILE A 24 -3.41 -5.45 -13.71
CA ILE A 24 -4.74 -4.84 -13.60
C ILE A 24 -5.37 -5.06 -12.22
N ILE A 25 -5.36 -6.29 -11.70
CA ILE A 25 -5.94 -6.58 -10.37
C ILE A 25 -5.17 -5.84 -9.27
N GLN A 26 -3.83 -5.86 -9.32
CA GLN A 26 -2.99 -5.13 -8.36
C GLN A 26 -3.17 -3.62 -8.46
N ASP A 27 -3.49 -3.14 -9.67
CA ASP A 27 -3.69 -1.72 -9.93
C ASP A 27 -5.09 -1.21 -9.52
N SER A 28 -6.06 -2.11 -9.32
CA SER A 28 -7.44 -1.78 -8.96
C SER A 28 -7.61 -1.43 -7.48
N SER A 29 -8.43 -0.41 -7.19
CA SER A 29 -8.75 0.02 -5.82
C SER A 29 -9.98 -0.68 -5.22
N PHE A 30 -10.79 -1.38 -6.02
CA PHE A 30 -12.03 -2.03 -5.56
C PHE A 30 -11.98 -3.56 -5.66
N MET A 31 -11.00 -4.13 -6.38
CA MET A 31 -10.79 -5.57 -6.43
C MET A 31 -10.04 -6.01 -5.17
N HIS A 32 -10.73 -6.67 -4.25
CA HIS A 32 -10.19 -7.10 -2.94
C HIS A 32 -9.19 -8.27 -3.02
N TRP A 33 -8.97 -8.86 -4.20
CA TRP A 33 -8.04 -9.96 -4.35
C TRP A 33 -6.60 -9.44 -4.40
N SER A 34 -5.71 -10.12 -3.68
CA SER A 34 -4.28 -9.81 -3.62
C SER A 34 -3.54 -9.77 -4.97
N GLY A 35 -4.17 -10.23 -6.05
CA GLY A 35 -3.51 -10.44 -7.34
C GLY A 35 -2.36 -11.44 -7.25
N ASN A 36 -2.35 -12.34 -6.24
CA ASN A 36 -1.31 -13.34 -6.12
C ASN A 36 -1.27 -14.21 -7.38
N ASN A 37 -0.07 -14.39 -7.95
CA ASN A 37 0.18 -15.21 -9.13
C ASN A 37 -0.52 -16.56 -9.03
N ASN A 38 -0.39 -17.24 -7.89
CA ASN A 38 -0.96 -18.58 -7.70
C ASN A 38 -2.49 -18.57 -7.82
N GLN A 39 -3.15 -17.53 -7.32
CA GLN A 39 -4.60 -17.39 -7.39
C GLN A 39 -5.07 -17.15 -8.84
N ILE A 40 -4.39 -16.26 -9.57
CA ILE A 40 -4.72 -15.95 -10.97
C ILE A 40 -4.50 -17.16 -11.87
N TYR A 41 -3.34 -17.82 -11.77
CA TYR A 41 -3.04 -18.98 -12.61
C TYR A 41 -3.92 -20.19 -12.27
N LYS A 42 -4.26 -20.39 -10.99
CA LYS A 42 -5.25 -21.41 -10.60
C LYS A 42 -6.60 -21.14 -11.27
N SER A 43 -7.07 -19.90 -11.20
CA SER A 43 -8.35 -19.47 -11.79
C SER A 43 -8.36 -19.63 -13.31
N LEU A 44 -7.27 -19.26 -13.99
CA LEU A 44 -7.13 -19.45 -15.43
C LEU A 44 -7.17 -20.93 -15.82
N THR A 45 -6.53 -21.81 -15.04
CA THR A 45 -6.61 -23.27 -15.25
C THR A 45 -8.03 -23.79 -15.10
N GLU A 46 -8.77 -23.33 -14.09
CA GLU A 46 -10.18 -23.70 -13.90
C GLU A 46 -11.07 -23.20 -15.05
N LEU A 47 -10.88 -21.97 -15.51
CA LEU A 47 -11.63 -21.39 -16.62
C LEU A 47 -11.35 -22.08 -17.96
N LEU A 48 -10.10 -22.48 -18.21
CA LEU A 48 -9.71 -23.31 -19.36
C LEU A 48 -10.39 -24.68 -19.30
N ALA A 49 -10.35 -25.36 -18.15
CA ALA A 49 -10.97 -26.67 -17.96
C ALA A 49 -12.49 -26.64 -18.18
N LYS A 50 -13.14 -25.51 -17.85
CA LYS A 50 -14.58 -25.28 -18.09
C LYS A 50 -14.90 -24.82 -19.51
N GLY A 51 -13.89 -24.62 -20.36
CA GLY A 51 -14.05 -24.09 -21.71
C GLY A 51 -14.63 -22.68 -21.75
N MET A 52 -14.44 -21.88 -20.68
CA MET A 52 -14.90 -20.50 -20.60
C MET A 52 -13.86 -19.52 -21.17
N VAL A 53 -12.60 -19.92 -21.18
CA VAL A 53 -11.46 -19.18 -21.72
C VAL A 53 -10.66 -20.12 -22.64
N THR A 54 -10.01 -19.58 -23.66
CA THR A 54 -9.00 -20.27 -24.47
C THR A 54 -7.67 -19.52 -24.37
N ASN A 55 -6.56 -20.14 -24.80
CA ASN A 55 -5.29 -19.46 -24.89
C ASN A 55 -4.52 -19.79 -26.18
N VAL A 56 -3.65 -18.86 -26.57
CA VAL A 56 -2.69 -19.03 -27.64
C VAL A 56 -1.29 -18.77 -27.09
N VAL A 57 -0.35 -19.62 -27.48
CA VAL A 57 1.06 -19.47 -27.13
C VAL A 57 1.71 -18.59 -28.19
N ARG A 58 2.12 -17.37 -27.81
CA ARG A 58 2.87 -16.48 -28.70
C ARG A 58 4.37 -16.58 -28.37
N HIS A 59 5.14 -17.10 -29.32
CA HIS A 59 6.60 -17.11 -29.26
C HIS A 59 7.13 -15.72 -29.62
N GLN A 60 8.10 -15.22 -28.84
CA GLN A 60 8.81 -13.97 -29.12
C GLN A 60 10.29 -14.32 -29.33
N GLU A 61 10.92 -13.80 -30.38
CA GLU A 61 12.31 -14.15 -30.75
C GLU A 61 13.33 -13.78 -29.66
N SER A 62 13.04 -12.78 -28.83
CA SER A 62 13.94 -12.22 -27.81
C SER A 62 13.36 -12.17 -26.39
N ALA A 63 12.20 -12.82 -26.14
CA ALA A 63 11.52 -12.76 -24.85
C ALA A 63 10.83 -14.09 -24.49
N PRO A 64 10.51 -14.32 -23.19
CA PRO A 64 9.83 -15.54 -22.76
C PRO A 64 8.50 -15.73 -23.50
N THR A 65 8.20 -16.98 -23.82
CA THR A 65 6.93 -17.37 -24.45
C THR A 65 5.75 -16.88 -23.60
N LYS A 66 4.79 -16.16 -24.21
CA LYS A 66 3.63 -15.61 -23.50
C LYS A 66 2.36 -16.38 -23.87
N LYS A 67 1.59 -16.76 -22.85
CA LYS A 67 0.22 -17.25 -23.01
C LYS A 67 -0.73 -16.07 -23.00
N VAL A 68 -1.40 -15.87 -24.13
CA VAL A 68 -2.45 -14.86 -24.29
C VAL A 68 -3.79 -15.57 -24.13
N TYR A 69 -4.64 -15.07 -23.25
CA TYR A 69 -5.94 -15.64 -22.94
C TYR A 69 -7.04 -14.84 -23.62
N MET A 70 -8.09 -15.53 -24.06
CA MET A 70 -9.26 -14.95 -24.71
C MET A 70 -10.54 -15.59 -24.14
N ILE A 71 -11.56 -14.78 -23.90
CA ILE A 71 -12.87 -15.29 -23.48
C ILE A 71 -13.56 -16.03 -24.63
N THR A 72 -14.30 -17.08 -24.31
CA THR A 72 -15.14 -17.82 -25.29
C THR A 72 -16.59 -17.39 -25.20
N ASP A 73 -17.44 -17.79 -26.15
CA ASP A 73 -18.89 -17.55 -26.07
C ASP A 73 -19.51 -18.13 -24.79
N ARG A 74 -19.02 -19.29 -24.35
CA ARG A 74 -19.44 -19.90 -23.07
C ARG A 74 -19.02 -19.03 -21.88
N GLY A 75 -17.82 -18.46 -21.92
CA GLY A 75 -17.35 -17.52 -20.91
C GLY A 75 -18.17 -16.24 -20.87
N LEU A 76 -18.53 -15.69 -22.02
CA LEU A 76 -19.41 -14.51 -22.13
C LEU A 76 -20.81 -14.80 -21.57
N ALA A 77 -21.38 -15.97 -21.87
CA ALA A 77 -22.66 -16.39 -21.30
C ALA A 77 -22.61 -16.49 -19.77
N ALA A 78 -21.55 -17.11 -19.22
CA ALA A 78 -21.36 -17.22 -17.77
C ALA A 78 -21.14 -15.85 -17.10
N LEU A 79 -20.40 -14.95 -17.76
CA LEU A 79 -20.23 -13.57 -17.28
C LEU A 79 -21.58 -12.83 -17.25
N LYS A 80 -22.38 -12.94 -18.30
CA LYS A 80 -23.72 -12.32 -18.37
C LYS A 80 -24.65 -12.86 -17.29
N GLU A 81 -24.66 -14.17 -17.07
CA GLU A 81 -25.43 -14.81 -16.00
C GLU A 81 -25.05 -14.24 -14.63
N TRP A 82 -23.76 -14.10 -14.36
CA TRP A 82 -23.28 -13.52 -13.12
C TRP A 82 -23.64 -12.04 -12.97
N VAL A 83 -23.50 -11.22 -14.02
CA VAL A 83 -23.89 -9.79 -13.96
C VAL A 83 -25.39 -9.61 -13.69
N LEU A 84 -26.23 -10.56 -14.11
CA LEU A 84 -27.68 -10.57 -13.84
C LEU A 84 -28.05 -11.19 -12.48
N SER A 85 -27.08 -11.82 -11.80
CA SER A 85 -27.31 -12.42 -10.49
C SER A 85 -27.49 -11.36 -9.40
N GLU A 86 -28.16 -11.74 -8.31
CA GLU A 86 -28.32 -10.86 -7.16
C GLU A 86 -26.95 -10.44 -6.59
N ALA A 87 -26.80 -9.15 -6.31
CA ALA A 87 -25.57 -8.65 -5.73
C ALA A 87 -25.36 -9.25 -4.33
N GLU A 88 -24.15 -9.75 -4.07
CA GLU A 88 -23.79 -10.24 -2.74
C GLU A 88 -23.92 -9.10 -1.70
N PRO A 89 -24.41 -9.39 -0.48
CA PRO A 89 -24.44 -8.41 0.58
C PRO A 89 -23.06 -7.79 0.83
N MET A 90 -23.03 -6.47 1.06
CA MET A 90 -21.80 -5.75 1.34
C MET A 90 -21.18 -6.22 2.67
N GLU A 91 -19.93 -6.66 2.65
CA GLU A 91 -19.13 -6.91 3.85
C GLU A 91 -18.38 -5.64 4.29
N ILE A 92 -18.75 -5.05 5.43
CA ILE A 92 -18.04 -3.90 6.01
C ILE A 92 -17.08 -4.39 7.10
N LYS A 93 -15.77 -4.33 6.84
CA LYS A 93 -14.73 -4.72 7.79
C LYS A 93 -14.00 -3.47 8.29
N LYS A 94 -14.21 -3.09 9.54
CA LYS A 94 -13.56 -1.94 10.18
C LYS A 94 -12.84 -2.30 11.49
N PRO A 95 -11.67 -2.97 11.43
CA PRO A 95 -10.89 -3.33 12.62
C PRO A 95 -10.54 -2.13 13.52
N PHE A 96 -10.31 -0.96 12.91
CA PHE A 96 -10.04 0.27 13.65
C PHE A 96 -11.17 0.66 14.61
N LEU A 97 -12.44 0.47 14.23
CA LEU A 97 -13.56 0.77 15.14
C LEU A 97 -13.55 -0.14 16.37
N VAL A 98 -13.06 -1.37 16.24
CA VAL A 98 -12.88 -2.29 17.37
C VAL A 98 -11.74 -1.79 18.27
N GLN A 99 -10.63 -1.34 17.69
CA GLN A 99 -9.53 -0.70 18.45
C GLN A 99 -10.01 0.54 19.20
N LEU A 100 -10.79 1.39 18.53
CA LEU A 100 -11.36 2.60 19.11
C LEU A 100 -12.33 2.26 20.26
N ALA A 101 -13.16 1.23 20.13
CA ALA A 101 -14.01 0.76 21.22
C ALA A 101 -13.21 0.28 22.44
N CYS A 102 -12.01 -0.26 22.22
CA CYS A 102 -11.10 -0.71 23.28
C CYS A 102 -10.14 0.39 23.79
N SER A 103 -10.31 1.65 23.37
CA SER A 103 -9.38 2.74 23.68
C SER A 103 -9.45 3.28 25.12
N ARG A 104 -10.32 2.72 25.98
CA ARG A 104 -10.51 3.14 27.39
C ARG A 104 -9.22 3.19 28.20
N GLN A 105 -8.22 2.39 27.84
CA GLN A 105 -6.94 2.32 28.55
C GLN A 105 -5.95 3.42 28.14
N LEU A 106 -6.21 4.13 27.05
CA LEU A 106 -5.28 5.11 26.48
C LEU A 106 -5.43 6.47 27.18
N ASN A 107 -4.33 7.17 27.35
CA ASN A 107 -4.34 8.61 27.63
C ASN A 107 -4.62 9.43 26.36
N THR A 108 -4.83 10.74 26.49
CA THR A 108 -5.16 11.63 25.37
C THR A 108 -4.07 11.65 24.29
N GLY A 109 -2.79 11.62 24.70
CA GLY A 109 -1.66 11.55 23.78
C GLY A 109 -1.70 10.27 22.95
N GLU A 110 -1.78 9.11 23.60
CA GLU A 110 -1.86 7.79 22.96
C GLU A 110 -3.07 7.65 22.03
N MET A 111 -4.22 8.17 22.44
CA MET A 111 -5.42 8.18 21.61
C MET A 111 -5.20 9.01 20.34
N ASN A 112 -4.66 10.22 20.46
CA ASN A 112 -4.36 11.07 19.30
C ASN A 112 -3.42 10.36 18.32
N ILE A 113 -2.40 9.67 18.83
CA ILE A 113 -1.45 8.90 18.02
C ILE A 113 -2.16 7.79 17.23
N MET A 114 -3.06 7.05 17.89
CA MET A 114 -3.87 6.02 17.24
C MET A 114 -4.75 6.62 16.13
N LEU A 115 -5.39 7.77 16.39
CA LEU A 115 -6.22 8.48 15.41
C LEU A 115 -5.38 8.98 14.22
N ASP A 116 -4.23 9.60 14.46
CA ASP A 116 -3.32 10.13 13.44
C ASP A 116 -2.84 9.00 12.51
N GLY A 117 -2.48 7.85 13.08
CA GLY A 117 -2.05 6.69 12.33
C GLY A 117 -3.12 6.15 11.38
N TYR A 118 -4.36 6.09 11.86
CA TYR A 118 -5.48 5.66 11.02
C TYR A 118 -5.85 6.70 9.96
N GLU A 119 -5.85 7.99 10.31
CA GLU A 119 -6.09 9.08 9.38
C GLU A 119 -5.09 9.08 8.21
N ASN A 120 -3.79 8.90 8.50
CA ASN A 120 -2.76 8.80 7.47
C ASN A 120 -2.96 7.58 6.55
N GLN A 121 -3.40 6.46 7.11
CA GLN A 121 -3.76 5.28 6.33
C GLN A 121 -4.93 5.57 5.36
N VAL A 122 -6.00 6.21 5.84
CA VAL A 122 -7.15 6.57 4.99
C VAL A 122 -6.75 7.60 3.92
N LYS A 123 -5.92 8.60 4.26
CA LYS A 123 -5.41 9.58 3.28
C LYS A 123 -4.59 8.93 2.18
N MET A 124 -3.73 7.96 2.49
CA MET A 124 -2.99 7.20 1.46
C MET A 124 -3.92 6.42 0.54
N GLN A 125 -4.96 5.79 1.10
CA GLN A 125 -5.93 5.06 0.29
C GLN A 125 -6.70 5.99 -0.64
N LEU A 126 -7.07 7.18 -0.17
CA LEU A 126 -7.68 8.22 -1.00
C LEU A 126 -6.76 8.68 -2.14
N LEU A 127 -5.48 8.95 -1.84
CA LEU A 127 -4.49 9.33 -2.84
C LEU A 127 -4.29 8.25 -3.91
N MET A 128 -4.29 6.97 -3.50
CA MET A 128 -4.25 5.84 -4.44
C MET A 128 -5.47 5.78 -5.35
N ALA A 129 -6.67 5.95 -4.77
CA ALA A 129 -7.91 5.96 -5.53
C ALA A 129 -7.96 7.10 -6.54
N GLN A 130 -7.37 8.26 -6.21
CA GLN A 130 -7.29 9.42 -7.10
C GLN A 130 -6.25 9.24 -8.23
N LYS A 131 -5.13 8.57 -7.96
CA LYS A 131 -4.05 8.35 -8.94
C LYS A 131 -4.24 7.11 -9.81
N GLY A 132 -5.15 6.20 -9.44
CA GLY A 132 -5.40 4.96 -10.17
C GLY A 132 -5.91 5.20 -11.59
N LYS A 133 -5.02 5.13 -12.58
CA LYS A 133 -5.38 5.07 -14.00
C LYS A 133 -5.93 3.68 -14.32
N GLN A 134 -7.24 3.55 -14.54
CA GLN A 134 -7.81 2.31 -15.05
C GLN A 134 -7.77 2.30 -16.58
N ASP A 135 -6.73 1.69 -17.13
CA ASP A 135 -6.46 1.61 -18.57
C ASP A 135 -7.13 0.38 -19.24
N ILE A 136 -8.08 -0.28 -18.55
CA ILE A 136 -8.79 -1.46 -19.05
C ILE A 136 -9.85 -1.04 -20.08
N THR A 137 -10.38 0.17 -19.96
CA THR A 137 -11.54 0.67 -20.74
C THR A 137 -11.15 1.31 -22.06
N ALA A 138 -9.87 1.22 -22.46
CA ALA A 138 -9.39 1.78 -23.71
C ALA A 138 -10.12 1.11 -24.90
N GLY A 139 -11.16 1.78 -25.41
CA GLY A 139 -12.03 1.28 -26.47
C GLY A 139 -13.51 1.10 -26.10
N GLY A 140 -13.91 1.39 -24.85
CA GLY A 140 -15.31 1.32 -24.40
C GLY A 140 -16.20 2.45 -24.92
N ASN A 141 -17.52 2.24 -24.91
CA ASN A 141 -18.50 3.27 -25.28
C ASN A 141 -18.67 4.31 -24.14
N ALA A 142 -19.38 5.42 -24.41
CA ALA A 142 -19.55 6.51 -23.45
C ALA A 142 -20.24 6.07 -22.14
N LEU A 143 -21.16 5.10 -22.21
CA LEU A 143 -21.82 4.55 -21.03
C LEU A 143 -20.82 3.80 -20.14
N GLU A 144 -19.97 2.96 -20.72
CA GLU A 144 -18.93 2.23 -19.98
C GLU A 144 -17.96 3.20 -19.31
N ALA A 145 -17.49 4.23 -20.02
CA ALA A 145 -16.63 5.26 -19.44
C ALA A 145 -17.28 5.96 -18.24
N ALA A 146 -18.59 6.27 -18.33
CA ALA A 146 -19.35 6.86 -17.23
C ALA A 146 -19.48 5.90 -16.04
N ILE A 147 -19.78 4.62 -16.28
CA ILE A 147 -19.87 3.59 -15.22
C ILE A 147 -18.54 3.47 -14.49
N TRP A 148 -17.42 3.38 -15.21
CA TRP A 148 -16.09 3.30 -14.62
C TRP A 148 -15.72 4.54 -13.81
N SER A 149 -16.08 5.73 -14.29
CA SER A 149 -15.93 6.97 -13.53
C SER A 149 -16.70 6.91 -12.21
N LEU A 150 -17.96 6.44 -12.23
CA LEU A 150 -18.80 6.32 -11.03
C LEU A 150 -18.34 5.22 -10.06
N ILE A 151 -17.75 4.13 -10.56
CA ILE A 151 -17.10 3.11 -9.70
C ILE A 151 -15.94 3.75 -8.94
N ASN A 152 -15.07 4.51 -9.61
CA ASN A 152 -13.95 5.18 -8.95
C ASN A 152 -14.43 6.28 -8.00
N ASP A 153 -15.47 7.02 -8.37
CA ASP A 153 -16.11 8.02 -7.50
C ASP A 153 -16.66 7.39 -6.22
N ASN A 154 -17.27 6.20 -6.29
CA ASN A 154 -17.74 5.47 -5.11
C ASN A 154 -16.61 5.15 -4.11
N ILE A 155 -15.47 4.66 -4.63
CA ILE A 155 -14.30 4.36 -3.79
C ILE A 155 -13.72 5.64 -3.17
N ARG A 156 -13.58 6.71 -3.96
CA ARG A 156 -13.13 8.02 -3.47
C ARG A 156 -14.02 8.54 -2.34
N ARG A 157 -15.34 8.55 -2.54
CA ARG A 157 -16.31 9.01 -1.53
C ARG A 157 -16.27 8.17 -0.25
N THR A 158 -15.97 6.89 -0.35
CA THR A 158 -15.84 6.01 0.82
C THR A 158 -14.72 6.51 1.75
N PHE A 159 -13.54 6.83 1.20
CA PHE A 159 -12.43 7.35 2.01
C PHE A 159 -12.66 8.79 2.46
N GLU A 160 -13.28 9.63 1.63
CA GLU A 160 -13.62 11.01 2.04
C GLU A 160 -14.62 11.04 3.19
N ASN A 161 -15.63 10.18 3.16
CA ASN A 161 -16.59 10.05 4.25
C ASN A 161 -15.91 9.55 5.53
N GLU A 162 -14.95 8.62 5.43
CA GLU A 162 -14.19 8.14 6.59
C GLU A 162 -13.34 9.27 7.21
N LEU A 163 -12.70 10.09 6.39
CA LEU A 163 -11.95 11.27 6.86
C LEU A 163 -12.88 12.31 7.50
N GLY A 164 -14.05 12.56 6.91
CA GLY A 164 -15.06 13.43 7.50
C GLY A 164 -15.51 12.93 8.88
N TRP A 165 -15.79 11.64 9.00
CA TRP A 165 -16.14 11.01 10.26
C TRP A 165 -15.02 11.13 11.31
N LEU A 166 -13.74 10.97 10.93
CA LEU A 166 -12.62 11.16 11.84
C LEU A 166 -12.52 12.60 12.37
N GLN A 167 -12.80 13.59 11.52
CA GLN A 167 -12.83 14.99 11.94
C GLN A 167 -13.95 15.23 12.96
N ASP A 168 -15.12 14.67 12.72
CA ASP A 168 -16.26 14.79 13.64
C ASP A 168 -16.01 14.06 14.96
N LEU A 169 -15.40 12.87 14.92
CA LEU A 169 -14.95 12.14 16.11
C LEU A 169 -14.01 13.00 16.95
N ARG A 170 -12.97 13.58 16.35
CA ARG A 170 -12.00 14.43 17.06
C ARG A 170 -12.68 15.64 17.71
N LYS A 171 -13.58 16.32 16.99
CA LYS A 171 -14.35 17.44 17.53
C LYS A 171 -15.21 17.02 18.72
N ALA A 172 -15.86 15.87 18.62
CA ALA A 172 -16.76 15.36 19.67
C ALA A 172 -16.01 15.03 20.98
N ILE A 173 -14.78 14.51 20.88
CA ILE A 173 -13.99 14.11 22.06
C ILE A 173 -13.06 15.21 22.59
N ALA A 174 -12.76 16.26 21.82
CA ALA A 174 -11.74 17.27 22.15
C ALA A 174 -11.92 17.97 23.51
N HIS A 175 -13.16 18.07 24.00
CA HIS A 175 -13.49 18.74 25.25
C HIS A 175 -13.85 17.78 26.39
N ILE A 176 -13.77 16.46 26.15
CA ILE A 176 -14.07 15.45 27.16
C ILE A 176 -12.76 15.11 27.89
N PRO A 177 -12.65 15.37 29.20
CA PRO A 177 -11.43 15.04 29.95
C PRO A 177 -11.19 13.53 29.97
N ASN A 178 -9.93 13.11 29.80
CA ASN A 178 -9.54 11.72 29.90
C ASN A 178 -9.00 11.41 31.31
N GLU A 179 -9.66 10.50 32.03
CA GLU A 179 -9.28 10.10 33.38
C GLU A 179 -7.88 9.47 33.48
N ASN A 180 -7.35 8.94 32.37
CA ASN A 180 -6.01 8.36 32.33
C ASN A 180 -4.90 9.41 32.26
N ASP A 181 -5.20 10.66 31.86
CA ASP A 181 -4.21 11.73 31.81
C ASP A 181 -3.66 12.04 33.22
N VAL A 182 -4.53 12.02 34.23
CA VAL A 182 -4.15 12.28 35.64
C VAL A 182 -3.39 11.10 36.28
N LYS A 183 -3.54 9.89 35.75
CA LYS A 183 -2.84 8.69 36.26
C LYS A 183 -1.41 8.59 35.75
N ALA A 184 -1.13 9.11 34.55
CA ALA A 184 0.21 9.16 34.00
C ALA A 184 1.15 10.01 34.88
N ASP A 185 0.68 11.18 35.32
CA ASP A 185 1.45 12.08 36.19
C ASP A 185 1.79 11.47 37.56
N LYS A 186 0.92 10.61 38.10
CA LYS A 186 1.13 9.96 39.41
C LYS A 186 1.95 8.67 39.35
N ALA A 187 2.05 8.01 38.19
CA ALA A 187 2.88 6.82 38.00
C ALA A 187 4.38 7.15 37.96
N GLY A 188 4.74 8.41 37.64
CA GLY A 188 6.12 8.90 37.67
C GLY A 188 6.75 8.99 39.07
N GLU A 189 5.95 8.97 40.15
CA GLU A 189 6.45 9.19 41.52
C GLU A 189 6.61 7.91 42.37
N ASN A 190 6.07 6.74 41.97
CA ASN A 190 6.02 5.57 42.88
C ASN A 190 6.44 4.20 42.31
N THR A 191 7.12 4.14 41.16
CA THR A 191 7.65 2.88 40.61
C THR A 191 9.07 3.02 40.09
N ALA A 192 10.02 3.21 41.02
CA ALA A 192 11.43 2.93 40.78
C ALA A 192 11.73 1.43 41.00
N ALA A 193 11.09 0.55 40.22
CA ALA A 193 11.53 -0.83 40.04
C ALA A 193 10.80 -1.45 38.83
N GLU A 194 11.58 -1.70 37.77
CA GLU A 194 11.32 -2.70 36.73
C GLU A 194 10.08 -2.50 35.82
N THR A 195 10.17 -1.55 34.90
CA THR A 195 9.82 -1.75 33.46
C THR A 195 10.27 -0.51 32.68
N SER A 196 11.54 -0.48 32.30
CA SER A 196 12.07 0.56 31.41
C SER A 196 11.62 0.31 29.98
N HIS A 197 10.39 0.69 29.63
CA HIS A 197 10.05 1.17 28.30
C HIS A 197 9.57 2.62 28.47
N GLY A 198 10.52 3.46 28.88
CA GLY A 198 10.29 4.88 29.12
C GLY A 198 9.85 5.58 27.85
N GLU A 199 8.80 6.39 28.00
CA GLU A 199 8.40 7.45 27.09
C GLU A 199 9.61 8.31 26.71
N LYS A 200 10.24 7.99 25.57
CA LYS A 200 10.93 9.02 24.80
C LYS A 200 9.86 9.71 23.98
N GLY A 201 9.65 10.99 24.23
CA GLY A 201 8.79 11.85 23.41
C GLY A 201 9.05 11.55 21.93
N HIS A 202 8.04 11.03 21.25
CA HIS A 202 8.17 10.58 19.88
C HIS A 202 8.60 11.76 19.01
N LYS A 203 9.80 11.66 18.44
CA LYS A 203 10.28 12.62 17.44
C LYS A 203 9.80 12.17 16.08
N SER A 204 8.94 12.98 15.45
CA SER A 204 8.52 12.78 14.07
C SER A 204 9.74 12.74 13.14
N MET A 205 9.69 11.88 12.13
CA MET A 205 10.77 11.73 11.15
C MET A 205 11.00 13.05 10.40
N LYS A 206 12.19 13.64 10.54
CA LYS A 206 12.58 14.82 9.77
C LYS A 206 12.89 14.41 8.33
N TYR A 207 12.49 15.27 7.39
CA TYR A 207 12.66 15.01 5.96
C TYR A 207 12.88 16.30 5.17
N THR A 208 13.45 16.14 3.98
CA THR A 208 13.50 17.18 2.94
C THR A 208 12.78 16.68 1.69
N VAL A 209 12.25 17.61 0.89
CA VAL A 209 11.61 17.28 -0.39
C VAL A 209 12.54 17.68 -1.52
N ASN A 210 13.01 16.70 -2.28
CA ASN A 210 13.96 16.90 -3.35
C ASN A 210 13.33 16.60 -4.72
N SER A 211 13.93 17.14 -5.77
CA SER A 211 13.51 16.91 -7.15
C SER A 211 14.70 16.55 -8.02
N TYR A 212 14.52 15.56 -8.89
CA TYR A 212 15.49 15.18 -9.91
C TYR A 212 14.77 15.03 -11.25
N LYS A 213 15.08 15.88 -12.23
CA LYS A 213 14.31 15.96 -13.49
C LYS A 213 12.81 16.07 -13.20
N GLU A 214 12.01 15.10 -13.60
CA GLU A 214 10.55 15.08 -13.40
C GLU A 214 10.10 14.31 -12.14
N ILE A 215 11.01 13.69 -11.38
CA ILE A 215 10.65 13.00 -10.13
C ILE A 215 10.76 13.96 -8.93
N ARG A 216 9.83 13.83 -7.99
CA ARG A 216 9.94 14.38 -6.63
C ARG A 216 10.00 13.23 -5.65
N TYR A 217 10.82 13.34 -4.62
CA TYR A 217 10.95 12.32 -3.58
C TYR A 217 11.14 12.97 -2.20
N VAL A 218 10.72 12.26 -1.16
CA VAL A 218 10.96 12.64 0.23
C VAL A 218 12.25 11.97 0.68
N HIS A 219 13.21 12.76 1.17
CA HIS A 219 14.52 12.29 1.63
C HIS A 219 14.61 12.38 3.14
N PHE A 220 14.75 11.22 3.79
CA PHE A 220 15.02 11.08 5.21
C PHE A 220 16.53 10.92 5.39
N ASN A 221 17.20 12.03 5.76
CA ASN A 221 18.66 12.13 5.87
C ASN A 221 19.13 12.61 7.25
N GLU A 222 18.23 12.81 8.21
CA GLU A 222 18.54 13.36 9.53
C GLU A 222 18.76 12.23 10.56
N PRO A 223 20.00 11.98 11.03
CA PRO A 223 20.31 10.85 11.93
C PRO A 223 19.67 10.96 13.32
N GLU A 224 19.20 12.16 13.69
CA GLU A 224 18.52 12.41 14.96
C GLU A 224 17.14 11.74 15.05
N THR A 225 16.53 11.43 13.90
CA THR A 225 15.20 10.82 13.82
C THR A 225 15.31 9.48 13.12
N LYS A 226 15.33 8.40 13.92
CA LYS A 226 15.54 7.05 13.40
C LYS A 226 14.23 6.33 13.15
N LEU A 227 14.23 5.46 12.14
CA LEU A 227 13.17 4.51 11.87
C LEU A 227 13.27 3.34 12.87
N GLU A 228 12.63 3.49 14.02
CA GLU A 228 12.72 2.54 15.16
C GLU A 228 11.38 1.86 15.49
N THR A 229 10.27 2.46 15.06
CA THR A 229 8.92 2.02 15.45
C THR A 229 7.97 2.04 14.26
N GLU A 230 6.85 1.30 14.36
CA GLU A 230 5.79 1.37 13.34
C GLU A 230 5.22 2.79 13.19
N ARG A 231 5.28 3.58 14.27
CA ARG A 231 4.89 4.98 14.23
C ARG A 231 5.78 5.81 13.29
N ASN A 232 7.09 5.57 13.30
CA ASN A 232 7.99 6.23 12.35
C ASN A 232 7.66 5.86 10.89
N ILE A 233 7.13 4.65 10.63
CA ILE A 233 6.63 4.28 9.30
C ILE A 233 5.40 5.14 8.93
N LEU A 234 4.51 5.40 9.90
CA LEU A 234 3.34 6.26 9.70
C LEU A 234 3.74 7.72 9.46
N ASP A 235 4.79 8.22 10.13
CA ASP A 235 5.34 9.57 9.87
C ASP A 235 5.87 9.68 8.43
N VAL A 236 6.60 8.67 7.98
CA VAL A 236 7.09 8.61 6.59
C VAL A 236 5.91 8.65 5.61
N ILE A 237 4.88 7.86 5.90
CA ILE A 237 3.66 7.84 5.09
C ILE A 237 2.99 9.22 5.10
N GLY A 238 2.87 9.87 6.27
CA GLY A 238 2.33 11.21 6.41
C GLY A 238 3.08 12.22 5.55
N ALA A 239 4.42 12.23 5.61
CA ALA A 239 5.26 13.09 4.78
C ALA A 239 5.04 12.89 3.27
N LEU A 240 4.85 11.64 2.84
CA LEU A 240 4.55 11.30 1.45
C LEU A 240 3.17 11.81 1.02
N VAL A 241 2.15 11.64 1.87
CA VAL A 241 0.78 12.16 1.64
C VAL A 241 0.80 13.68 1.51
N GLU A 242 1.39 14.38 2.49
CA GLU A 242 1.39 15.84 2.57
C GLU A 242 1.97 16.50 1.33
N ASN A 243 2.95 15.84 0.71
CA ASN A 243 3.66 16.36 -0.45
C ASN A 243 3.17 15.80 -1.79
N ASP A 244 2.18 14.89 -1.76
CA ASP A 244 1.68 14.14 -2.91
C ASP A 244 2.80 13.36 -3.67
N ILE A 245 3.65 12.67 -2.91
CA ILE A 245 4.85 11.96 -3.39
C ILE A 245 4.77 10.47 -3.06
N GLN A 246 5.30 9.59 -3.93
CA GLN A 246 5.33 8.13 -3.73
C GLN A 246 6.76 7.55 -3.72
N PHE A 247 7.77 8.42 -3.72
CA PHE A 247 9.18 8.05 -3.68
C PHE A 247 9.80 8.47 -2.34
N ALA A 248 10.39 7.52 -1.62
CA ALA A 248 11.04 7.76 -0.33
C ALA A 248 12.51 7.33 -0.38
N LEU A 249 13.43 8.23 -0.06
CA LEU A 249 14.86 7.93 0.02
C LEU A 249 15.31 7.99 1.48
N PHE A 250 16.04 6.97 1.94
CA PHE A 250 16.59 6.88 3.28
C PHE A 250 18.10 6.81 3.22
N ASP A 251 18.77 7.64 4.02
CA ASP A 251 20.17 7.42 4.32
C ASP A 251 20.30 6.31 5.36
N SER A 252 21.34 5.46 5.26
CA SER A 252 21.52 4.32 6.15
C SER A 252 21.62 4.70 7.63
N GLU A 253 22.09 5.91 7.95
CA GLU A 253 22.18 6.39 9.34
C GLU A 253 20.81 6.61 10.01
N VAL A 254 19.75 6.78 9.21
CA VAL A 254 18.36 6.94 9.67
C VAL A 254 17.74 5.58 10.04
N LEU A 255 18.33 4.47 9.58
CA LEU A 255 17.85 3.14 9.88
C LEU A 255 18.39 2.68 11.24
N SER A 256 17.49 2.27 12.13
CA SER A 256 17.87 1.73 13.41
C SER A 256 18.39 0.30 13.31
N ARG A 257 19.11 -0.16 14.35
CA ARG A 257 19.47 -1.58 14.45
C ARG A 257 18.24 -2.49 14.45
N ASP A 258 17.16 -2.04 15.07
CA ASP A 258 15.89 -2.77 15.16
C ASP A 258 15.23 -2.93 13.79
N PHE A 259 15.38 -1.94 12.91
CA PHE A 259 14.95 -2.04 11.52
C PHE A 259 15.79 -3.06 10.73
N LEU A 260 17.11 -3.08 10.98
CA LEU A 260 18.03 -4.01 10.33
C LEU A 260 17.83 -5.46 10.83
N GLU A 261 17.41 -5.63 12.08
CA GLU A 261 17.10 -6.92 12.68
C GLU A 261 15.69 -7.41 12.30
N LEU A 262 15.59 -8.20 11.22
CA LEU A 262 14.33 -8.75 10.69
C LEU A 262 13.44 -9.46 11.73
N LYS A 263 14.01 -9.99 12.81
CA LYS A 263 13.26 -10.65 13.90
C LYS A 263 12.27 -9.73 14.61
N LYS A 264 12.49 -8.41 14.58
CA LYS A 264 11.61 -7.43 15.24
C LYS A 264 10.41 -7.03 14.38
N GLY A 265 10.31 -7.52 13.15
CA GLY A 265 9.15 -7.33 12.29
C GLY A 265 8.97 -5.94 11.66
N LEU A 266 9.73 -4.93 12.11
CA LEU A 266 9.59 -3.54 11.66
C LEU A 266 9.84 -3.37 10.14
N ALA A 267 10.91 -3.98 9.63
CA ALA A 267 11.18 -3.99 8.19
C ALA A 267 10.05 -4.68 7.41
N GLY A 268 9.50 -5.77 7.94
CA GLY A 268 8.35 -6.46 7.34
C GLY A 268 7.11 -5.58 7.28
N ALA A 269 6.80 -4.86 8.37
CA ALA A 269 5.69 -3.92 8.44
C ALA A 269 5.84 -2.77 7.43
N LEU A 270 7.06 -2.23 7.29
CA LEU A 270 7.37 -1.20 6.29
C LEU A 270 7.18 -1.74 4.88
N LEU A 271 7.76 -2.90 4.57
CA LEU A 271 7.64 -3.54 3.26
C LEU A 271 6.18 -3.79 2.90
N GLN A 272 5.39 -4.28 3.85
CA GLN A 272 3.96 -4.53 3.65
C GLN A 272 3.21 -3.22 3.34
N LYS A 273 3.40 -2.16 4.14
CA LYS A 273 2.74 -0.87 3.91
C LYS A 273 3.19 -0.24 2.60
N PHE A 274 4.48 -0.30 2.27
CA PHE A 274 5.01 0.29 1.04
C PHE A 274 4.53 -0.47 -0.19
N ALA A 275 4.42 -1.80 -0.11
CA ALA A 275 3.77 -2.60 -1.15
C ALA A 275 2.31 -2.19 -1.32
N MET A 276 1.56 -2.13 -0.23
CA MET A 276 0.14 -1.80 -0.21
C MET A 276 -0.14 -0.40 -0.78
N TYR A 277 0.73 0.55 -0.46
CA TYR A 277 0.64 1.93 -0.90
C TYR A 277 1.58 2.25 -2.08
N ARG A 278 2.05 1.26 -2.83
CA ARG A 278 2.93 1.46 -4.01
C ARG A 278 4.08 2.46 -3.81
N ILE A 279 4.58 2.60 -2.59
CA ILE A 279 5.68 3.50 -2.26
C ILE A 279 6.95 2.81 -2.77
N LYS A 280 7.74 3.54 -3.55
CA LYS A 280 9.05 3.11 -4.01
C LYS A 280 10.09 3.72 -3.10
N SER A 281 10.90 2.88 -2.46
CA SER A 281 11.94 3.37 -1.58
C SER A 281 13.35 2.95 -1.96
N ALA A 282 14.27 3.89 -1.74
CA ALA A 282 15.69 3.70 -1.92
C ALA A 282 16.38 3.86 -0.57
N ILE A 283 17.36 3.00 -0.30
CA ILE A 283 18.25 3.11 0.86
C ILE A 283 19.65 3.38 0.33
N VAL A 284 20.24 4.51 0.72
CA VAL A 284 21.60 4.89 0.34
C VAL A 284 22.55 4.58 1.49
N VAL A 285 23.59 3.81 1.18
CA VAL A 285 24.57 3.34 2.17
C VAL A 285 25.92 3.97 1.86
N LYS A 286 26.34 4.93 2.69
CA LYS A 286 27.63 5.61 2.58
C LYS A 286 28.71 4.81 3.33
N GLY A 287 29.06 3.63 2.81
CA GLY A 287 30.10 2.76 3.39
C GLY A 287 29.80 1.27 3.23
N ILE A 288 30.82 0.44 2.99
CA ILE A 288 30.66 -1.01 2.71
C ILE A 288 30.37 -1.82 4.00
N ASP A 289 30.64 -1.24 5.17
CA ASP A 289 30.54 -1.93 6.45
C ASP A 289 29.34 -1.41 7.25
N GLY A 290 28.20 -2.10 7.20
CA GLY A 290 27.09 -1.72 8.09
C GLY A 290 25.77 -2.46 7.98
N LEU A 291 25.50 -3.20 6.90
CA LEU A 291 24.25 -3.95 6.77
C LEU A 291 24.47 -5.45 6.94
N ASP A 292 23.68 -6.05 7.84
CA ASP A 292 23.65 -7.49 8.03
C ASP A 292 23.33 -8.20 6.70
N SER A 293 24.13 -9.20 6.36
CA SER A 293 23.92 -10.14 5.24
C SER A 293 22.48 -10.63 5.13
N LYS A 294 21.78 -10.87 6.25
CA LYS A 294 20.38 -11.31 6.26
C LYS A 294 19.41 -10.21 5.86
N PHE A 295 19.65 -8.98 6.31
CA PHE A 295 18.87 -7.82 5.89
C PHE A 295 19.02 -7.60 4.38
N MET A 296 20.25 -7.67 3.87
CA MET A 296 20.51 -7.55 2.43
C MET A 296 19.82 -8.64 1.60
N ALA A 297 19.73 -9.88 2.12
CA ALA A 297 18.98 -10.95 1.47
C ALA A 297 17.47 -10.65 1.42
N SER A 298 16.88 -10.17 2.52
CA SER A 298 15.45 -9.80 2.57
C SER A 298 15.12 -8.60 1.69
N ILE A 299 15.98 -7.58 1.67
CA ILE A 299 15.81 -6.44 0.77
C ILE A 299 15.98 -6.87 -0.69
N SER A 300 16.91 -7.78 -0.98
CA SER A 300 17.07 -8.33 -2.34
C SER A 300 15.82 -9.07 -2.83
N GLU A 301 15.07 -9.72 -1.94
CA GLU A 301 13.77 -10.30 -2.27
C GLU A 301 12.70 -9.23 -2.53
N SER A 302 12.63 -8.19 -1.68
CA SER A 302 11.73 -7.05 -1.92
C SER A 302 12.08 -6.26 -3.20
N ALA A 303 13.35 -6.27 -3.61
CA ALA A 303 13.82 -5.67 -4.85
C ALA A 303 13.28 -6.41 -6.07
N LYS A 304 12.99 -7.73 -5.98
CA LYS A 304 12.26 -8.46 -7.03
C LYS A 304 10.84 -7.93 -7.24
N HIS A 305 10.26 -7.32 -6.21
CA HIS A 305 8.94 -6.69 -6.24
C HIS A 305 9.00 -5.18 -6.47
N ASN A 306 10.19 -4.60 -6.73
CA ASN A 306 10.40 -3.18 -6.96
C ASN A 306 9.81 -2.28 -5.85
N ILE A 307 9.88 -2.70 -4.58
CA ILE A 307 9.39 -1.90 -3.45
C ILE A 307 10.55 -1.14 -2.82
N VAL A 308 11.61 -1.84 -2.42
CA VAL A 308 12.80 -1.26 -1.80
C VAL A 308 14.05 -1.69 -2.55
N LYS A 309 14.99 -0.77 -2.75
CA LYS A 309 16.30 -1.08 -3.34
C LYS A 309 17.42 -0.32 -2.64
N VAL A 310 18.57 -0.99 -2.49
CA VAL A 310 19.77 -0.42 -1.85
C VAL A 310 20.71 0.12 -2.92
N PHE A 311 21.32 1.26 -2.65
CA PHE A 311 22.27 1.97 -3.51
C PHE A 311 23.48 2.45 -2.70
N THR A 312 24.60 2.65 -3.38
CA THR A 312 25.82 3.23 -2.81
C THR A 312 25.81 4.75 -2.82
N ASP A 313 24.99 5.36 -3.67
CA ASP A 313 24.86 6.81 -3.79
C ASP A 313 23.44 7.22 -4.20
N THR A 314 23.15 8.50 -3.98
CA THR A 314 21.84 9.10 -4.26
C THR A 314 21.57 9.22 -5.76
N ALA A 315 22.59 9.41 -6.59
CA ALA A 315 22.40 9.61 -8.03
C ALA A 315 21.85 8.35 -8.72
N ASP A 316 22.31 7.18 -8.32
CA ASP A 316 21.81 5.91 -8.84
C ASP A 316 20.41 5.57 -8.31
N ALA A 317 20.09 5.97 -7.08
CA ALA A 317 18.74 5.89 -6.54
C ALA A 317 17.76 6.76 -7.35
N GLU A 318 18.14 8.00 -7.67
CA GLU A 318 17.35 8.93 -8.49
C GLU A 318 17.12 8.41 -9.92
N LYS A 319 18.14 7.85 -10.56
CA LYS A 319 17.99 7.19 -11.88
C LYS A 319 17.00 6.03 -11.79
N TRP A 320 17.04 5.24 -10.72
CA TRP A 320 16.09 4.15 -10.53
C TRP A 320 14.66 4.67 -10.35
N PHE A 321 14.43 5.67 -9.51
CA PHE A 321 13.13 6.32 -9.37
C PHE A 321 12.59 6.85 -10.71
N LEU A 322 13.44 7.49 -11.52
CA LEU A 322 13.06 7.95 -12.86
C LEU A 322 12.63 6.78 -13.75
N SER A 323 13.35 5.66 -13.71
CA SER A 323 12.96 4.44 -14.43
C SER A 323 11.64 3.86 -13.96
N ARG A 324 11.31 3.99 -12.66
CA ARG A 324 10.02 3.54 -12.11
C ARG A 324 8.89 4.44 -12.57
N LYS A 325 9.08 5.76 -12.51
CA LYS A 325 8.10 6.75 -13.00
C LYS A 325 7.71 6.47 -14.45
N GLN A 326 8.71 6.23 -15.32
CA GLN A 326 8.50 5.97 -16.75
C GLN A 326 7.80 4.63 -17.03
N ASN A 327 8.10 3.58 -16.26
CA ASN A 327 7.55 2.24 -16.49
C ASN A 327 6.20 1.99 -15.79
N GLU A 328 5.94 2.69 -14.68
CA GLU A 328 4.80 2.43 -13.80
C GLU A 328 3.80 3.61 -13.76
N GLY A 329 4.09 4.72 -14.44
CA GLY A 329 3.16 5.85 -14.62
C GLY A 329 2.85 6.64 -13.34
N LEU A 330 3.78 6.59 -12.37
CA LEU A 330 3.72 7.23 -11.05
C LEU A 330 3.99 8.75 -11.09
#